data_AF-A0AAV6X1Q3-F1
#
_entry.id   AF-A0AAV6X1Q3-F1
#
_cell.length_a   1.000
_cell.length_b   1.000
_cell.length_c   1.000
_cell.angle_alpha   90.00
_cell.angle_beta   90.00
_cell.angle_gamma   90.00
#
_symmetry.space_group_name_H-M   'P 1'
#
loop_
_entity.id
_entity.type
_entity.pdbx_description
1 polymer ?
#
loop_
_entity_poly.entity_id
_entity_poly.type
_entity_poly.pdbx_seq_one_letter_code
_entity_poly.pdbx_strand_id
1 'polypeptide(L)'
;MLDQNLSVSIKYLVCQLFIRIKVKKTIMELADRAIGLLLSVISLSIFTYYTFWVVILPFVDSDHFVHKYFLPQEYAILIPVYAGVSLICFLSVFIGYVMLKSKKKKA
;
A
#
# COMPACT_ATOMS: atom_id res chain seq x y z
N MET A 1 23.19 51.75 -17.40
CA MET A 1 21.80 51.35 -17.70
C MET A 1 21.60 49.85 -17.89
N LEU A 2 22.53 49.14 -18.56
CA LEU A 2 22.38 47.69 -18.85
C LEU A 2 22.53 46.78 -17.62
N ASP A 3 23.37 47.17 -16.66
CA ASP A 3 23.65 46.41 -15.42
C ASP A 3 22.44 46.28 -14.48
N GLN A 4 21.67 47.36 -14.33
CA GLN A 4 20.49 47.40 -13.47
C GLN A 4 19.35 46.51 -13.98
N ASN A 5 19.21 46.37 -15.31
CA ASN A 5 18.19 45.52 -15.94
C ASN A 5 18.51 44.02 -15.77
N LEU A 6 19.80 43.66 -15.82
CA LEU A 6 20.25 42.29 -15.61
C LEU A 6 19.99 41.84 -14.16
N SER A 7 20.28 42.70 -13.18
CA SER A 7 20.01 42.43 -11.75
C SER A 7 18.51 42.20 -11.47
N VAL A 8 17.64 42.98 -12.12
CA VAL A 8 16.19 42.81 -12.00
C VAL A 8 15.75 41.47 -12.61
N SER A 9 16.21 41.13 -13.81
CA SER A 9 15.86 39.86 -14.48
C SER A 9 16.30 38.63 -13.67
N ILE A 10 17.50 38.66 -13.08
CA ILE A 10 18.00 37.59 -12.19
C ILE A 10 17.10 37.45 -10.95
N LYS A 11 16.67 38.56 -10.33
CA LYS A 11 15.76 38.52 -9.18
C LYS A 11 14.40 37.92 -9.55
N TYR A 12 13.85 38.25 -10.72
CA TYR A 12 12.60 37.66 -11.21
C TYR A 12 12.74 36.15 -11.46
N LEU A 13 13.85 35.71 -12.06
CA LEU A 13 14.12 34.30 -12.32
C LEU A 13 14.26 33.49 -11.02
N VAL A 14 15.01 34.01 -10.04
CA VAL A 14 15.18 33.38 -8.71
C VAL A 14 13.85 33.33 -7.95
N CYS A 15 13.06 34.40 -8.01
CA CYS A 15 11.73 34.46 -7.40
C CYS A 15 10.78 33.41 -8.03
N GLN A 16 10.76 33.31 -9.36
CA GLN A 16 9.99 32.29 -10.10
C GLN A 16 10.41 30.86 -9.70
N LEU A 17 11.71 30.59 -9.63
CA LEU A 17 12.23 29.28 -9.24
C LEU A 17 11.83 28.93 -7.80
N PHE A 18 11.97 29.87 -6.88
CA PHE A 18 11.61 29.69 -5.47
C PHE A 18 10.10 29.46 -5.29
N ILE A 19 9.26 30.22 -5.99
CA ILE A 19 7.81 30.03 -6.00
C ILE A 19 7.46 28.64 -6.54
N ARG A 20 8.06 28.21 -7.67
CA ARG A 20 7.82 26.87 -8.21
C ARG A 20 8.22 25.75 -7.26
N ILE A 21 9.35 25.90 -6.56
CA ILE A 21 9.80 24.91 -5.56
C ILE A 21 8.84 24.88 -4.36
N LYS A 22 8.44 26.05 -3.86
CA LYS A 22 7.47 26.15 -2.75
C LYS A 22 6.15 25.49 -3.10
N VAL A 23 5.63 25.76 -4.31
CA VAL A 23 4.39 25.17 -4.83
C VAL A 23 4.52 23.65 -4.95
N LYS A 24 5.58 23.14 -5.59
CA LYS A 24 5.77 21.68 -5.71
C LYS A 24 5.87 20.99 -4.34
N LYS A 25 6.56 21.61 -3.38
CA LYS A 25 6.71 21.06 -2.03
C LYS A 25 5.36 20.96 -1.31
N THR A 26 4.54 22.01 -1.37
CA THR A 26 3.20 22.01 -0.75
C THR A 26 2.28 20.96 -1.39
N ILE A 27 2.32 20.81 -2.73
CA ILE A 27 1.50 19.81 -3.44
C ILE A 27 1.91 18.39 -3.05
N MET A 28 3.21 18.11 -2.94
CA MET A 28 3.72 16.80 -2.53
C MET A 28 3.30 16.45 -1.10
N GLU A 29 3.41 17.41 -0.17
CA GLU A 29 3.00 17.20 1.23
C GLU A 29 1.49 16.92 1.38
N LEU A 30 0.65 17.61 0.60
CA LEU A 30 -0.80 17.36 0.56
C LEU A 30 -1.12 15.99 -0.05
N ALA A 31 -0.41 15.61 -1.11
CA ALA A 31 -0.58 14.31 -1.77
C ALA A 31 -0.17 13.15 -0.85
N ASP A 32 0.97 13.27 -0.17
CA ASP A 32 1.47 12.24 0.76
C ASP A 32 0.47 12.00 1.92
N ARG A 33 -0.09 13.09 2.47
CA ARG A 33 -1.13 13.00 3.52
C ARG A 33 -2.42 12.35 3.01
N ALA A 34 -2.86 12.69 1.80
CA ALA A 34 -4.07 12.13 1.20
C ALA A 34 -3.92 10.62 0.91
N ILE A 35 -2.76 10.22 0.36
CA ILE A 35 -2.44 8.81 0.09
C ILE A 35 -2.36 8.02 1.40
N GLY A 36 -1.74 8.59 2.43
CA GLY A 36 -1.68 7.98 3.76
C GLY A 36 -3.06 7.73 4.38
N LEU A 37 -3.98 8.70 4.28
CA LEU A 37 -5.36 8.52 4.74
C LEU A 37 -6.10 7.47 3.92
N LEU A 38 -5.96 7.49 2.60
CA LEU A 38 -6.62 6.54 1.71
C LEU A 38 -6.16 5.09 1.98
N LEU A 39 -4.85 4.88 2.11
CA LEU A 39 -4.26 3.59 2.50
C LEU A 39 -4.77 3.12 3.87
N SER A 40 -4.87 4.04 4.83
CA SER A 40 -5.33 3.73 6.19
C SER A 40 -6.80 3.29 6.18
N VAL A 41 -7.68 3.99 5.46
CA VAL A 41 -9.10 3.64 5.34
C VAL A 41 -9.27 2.31 4.62
N ILE A 42 -8.53 2.06 3.54
CA ILE A 42 -8.58 0.79 2.81
C ILE A 42 -8.11 -0.37 3.70
N SER A 43 -6.99 -0.19 4.40
CA SER A 43 -6.47 -1.19 5.33
C SER A 43 -7.48 -1.52 6.43
N LEU A 44 -8.08 -0.49 7.05
CA LEU A 44 -9.08 -0.66 8.10
C LEU A 44 -10.34 -1.36 7.59
N SER A 45 -10.77 -1.03 6.36
CA SER A 45 -11.93 -1.66 5.72
C SER A 45 -11.69 -3.15 5.46
N ILE A 46 -10.53 -3.49 4.89
CA ILE A 46 -10.13 -4.88 4.63
C ILE A 46 -10.01 -5.65 5.95
N PHE A 47 -9.35 -5.08 6.95
CA PHE A 47 -9.19 -5.70 8.27
C PHE A 47 -10.52 -5.97 8.94
N THR A 48 -11.44 -5.00 8.91
CA THR A 48 -12.78 -5.15 9.47
C THR A 48 -13.56 -6.22 8.73
N TYR A 49 -13.56 -6.20 7.39
CA TYR A 49 -14.21 -7.23 6.57
C TYR A 49 -13.70 -8.64 6.91
N TYR A 50 -12.38 -8.84 6.94
CA TYR A 50 -11.79 -10.14 7.28
C TYR A 50 -12.07 -10.55 8.74
N THR A 51 -12.02 -9.61 9.69
CA THR A 51 -12.29 -9.91 11.11
C THR A 51 -13.74 -10.32 11.32
N PHE A 52 -14.69 -9.55 10.78
CA PHE A 52 -16.11 -9.90 10.82
C PHE A 52 -16.38 -11.23 10.13
N TRP A 53 -15.70 -11.49 9.01
CA TRP A 53 -15.85 -12.75 8.28
C TRP A 53 -15.33 -13.96 9.07
N VAL A 54 -14.16 -13.86 9.71
CA VAL A 54 -13.61 -14.93 10.58
C VAL A 54 -14.46 -15.15 11.82
N VAL A 55 -15.03 -14.09 12.41
CA VAL A 55 -15.82 -14.17 13.64
C VAL A 55 -17.26 -14.65 13.38
N ILE A 56 -17.94 -14.18 12.33
CA ILE A 56 -19.35 -14.54 12.05
C ILE A 56 -19.48 -15.99 11.56
N LEU A 57 -18.50 -16.47 10.78
CA LEU A 57 -18.57 -17.79 10.16
C LEU A 57 -18.75 -18.98 11.14
N PRO A 58 -18.07 -19.08 12.29
CA PRO A 58 -18.30 -20.18 13.23
C PRO A 58 -19.66 -20.10 13.96
N PHE A 59 -20.40 -18.99 13.83
CA PHE A 59 -21.72 -18.83 14.43
C PHE A 59 -22.87 -18.99 13.41
N VAL A 60 -22.57 -19.21 12.12
CA VAL A 60 -23.59 -19.47 11.09
C VAL A 60 -23.57 -20.95 10.73
N ASP A 61 -24.53 -21.71 11.26
CA ASP A 61 -24.69 -23.12 10.94
C ASP A 61 -26.11 -23.45 10.43
N SER A 62 -26.11 -24.05 9.24
CA SER A 62 -27.00 -25.11 8.75
C SER A 62 -28.49 -25.06 9.09
N ASP A 63 -29.28 -24.21 8.42
CA ASP A 63 -30.67 -24.60 8.12
C ASP A 63 -31.18 -24.07 6.76
N HIS A 64 -31.41 -25.05 5.87
CA HIS A 64 -32.26 -25.12 4.68
C HIS A 64 -32.54 -23.86 3.82
N PHE A 65 -32.27 -24.01 2.50
CA PHE A 65 -32.51 -23.11 1.33
C PHE A 65 -31.46 -22.05 0.93
N VAL A 66 -30.49 -21.69 1.77
CA VAL A 66 -29.55 -20.58 1.45
C VAL A 66 -28.26 -21.02 0.72
N HIS A 67 -28.01 -22.32 0.60
CA HIS A 67 -26.79 -22.90 -0.01
C HIS A 67 -26.57 -22.62 -1.52
N LYS A 68 -27.54 -22.05 -2.24
CA LYS A 68 -27.38 -21.71 -3.66
C LYS A 68 -26.83 -20.29 -3.90
N TYR A 69 -26.83 -19.45 -2.86
CA TYR A 69 -26.42 -18.04 -2.94
C TYR A 69 -25.18 -17.70 -2.09
N PHE A 70 -24.74 -18.60 -1.21
CA PHE A 70 -23.57 -18.39 -0.35
C PHE A 70 -22.45 -19.40 -0.66
N LEU A 71 -21.22 -18.89 -0.73
CA LEU A 71 -20.00 -19.68 -0.93
C LEU A 71 -19.83 -20.66 0.26
N PRO A 72 -19.54 -21.96 0.03
CA PRO A 72 -19.43 -22.98 1.07
C PRO A 72 -18.55 -22.59 2.26
N GLN A 73 -18.90 -23.04 3.47
CA GLN A 73 -18.20 -22.78 4.74
C GLN A 73 -16.70 -23.14 4.69
N GLU A 74 -16.34 -24.13 3.86
CA GLU A 74 -14.98 -24.52 3.49
C GLU A 74 -14.11 -23.32 3.07
N TYR A 75 -14.66 -22.39 2.28
CA TYR A 75 -13.92 -21.25 1.75
C TYR A 75 -13.47 -20.28 2.84
N ALA A 76 -14.15 -20.25 3.97
CA ALA A 76 -13.87 -19.28 5.01
C ALA A 76 -12.76 -19.68 5.97
N ILE A 77 -12.38 -20.95 5.98
CA ILE A 77 -11.13 -21.44 6.57
C ILE A 77 -10.04 -21.55 5.49
N LEU A 78 -10.41 -21.91 4.26
CA LEU A 78 -9.45 -22.10 3.16
C LEU A 78 -8.76 -20.80 2.73
N ILE A 79 -9.47 -19.67 2.66
CA ILE A 79 -8.89 -18.40 2.18
C ILE A 79 -7.82 -17.86 3.13
N PRO A 80 -8.04 -17.76 4.47
CA PRO A 80 -7.00 -17.34 5.40
C PRO A 80 -5.80 -18.30 5.42
N VAL A 81 -6.06 -19.61 5.35
CA VAL A 81 -5.00 -20.63 5.33
C VAL A 81 -4.19 -20.55 4.05
N TYR A 82 -4.83 -20.45 2.88
CA TYR A 82 -4.15 -20.34 1.59
C TYR A 82 -3.34 -19.03 1.48
N ALA A 83 -3.89 -17.91 1.95
CA ALA A 83 -3.18 -16.64 2.02
C ALA A 83 -1.95 -16.72 2.94
N GLY A 84 -2.11 -17.31 4.13
CA GLY A 84 -1.02 -17.51 5.09
C GLY A 84 0.09 -18.40 4.53
N VAL A 85 -0.28 -19.55 3.95
CA VAL A 85 0.66 -20.49 3.33
C VAL A 85 1.40 -19.83 2.16
N SER A 86 0.69 -19.15 1.26
CA SER A 86 1.29 -18.44 0.13
C SER A 86 2.31 -17.40 0.59
N LEU A 87 1.98 -16.62 1.63
CA LEU A 87 2.87 -15.59 2.18
C LEU A 87 4.12 -16.19 2.83
N ILE A 88 3.97 -17.25 3.63
CA ILE A 88 5.11 -17.95 4.26
C ILE A 88 6.01 -18.59 3.20
N CYS A 89 5.44 -19.23 2.17
CA CYS A 89 6.19 -19.78 1.05
C CYS A 89 6.96 -18.68 0.30
N PHE A 90 6.30 -17.56 0.00
CA PHE A 90 6.93 -16.45 -0.69
C PHE A 90 8.11 -15.85 0.10
N LEU A 91 7.93 -15.61 1.40
CA LEU A 91 9.00 -15.13 2.28
C LEU A 91 10.18 -16.11 2.34
N SER A 92 9.88 -17.40 2.46
CA SER A 92 10.90 -18.47 2.54
C SER A 92 11.74 -18.54 1.26
N VAL A 93 11.09 -18.49 0.09
CA VAL A 93 11.77 -18.46 -1.22
C VAL A 93 12.60 -17.18 -1.38
N PHE A 94 12.05 -16.03 -0.99
CA PHE A 94 12.75 -14.75 -1.07
C PHE A 94 14.03 -14.73 -0.24
N ILE A 95 13.96 -15.20 1.01
CA ILE A 95 15.11 -15.30 1.91
C ILE A 95 16.15 -16.28 1.32
N GLY A 96 15.71 -17.46 0.88
CA GLY A 96 16.59 -18.44 0.22
C GLY A 96 17.28 -17.85 -1.02
N TYR A 97 16.54 -17.13 -1.86
CA TYR A 97 17.07 -16.46 -3.03
C TYR A 97 18.14 -15.41 -2.69
N VAL A 98 17.89 -14.56 -1.69
CA VAL A 98 18.85 -13.54 -1.22
C VAL A 98 20.11 -14.20 -0.64
N MET A 99 19.96 -15.30 0.10
CA MET A 99 21.09 -16.07 0.64
C MET A 99 21.92 -16.72 -0.49
N LEU A 100 21.29 -17.32 -1.50
CA LEU A 100 21.98 -17.91 -2.65
C LEU A 100 22.73 -16.85 -3.48
N LYS A 101 22.12 -15.68 -3.69
CA LYS A 101 22.75 -14.55 -4.38
C LYS A 101 23.98 -14.01 -3.63
N SER A 102 23.96 -14.04 -2.30
CA SER A 102 25.06 -13.55 -1.47
C SER A 102 26.28 -14.48 -1.45
N LYS A 103 26.10 -15.78 -1.74
CA LYS A 103 27.20 -16.76 -1.81
C LYS A 103 28.04 -16.67 -3.09
N LYS A 104 27.51 -16.09 -4.18
CA LYS A 104 28.24 -15.90 -5.45
C LYS A 104 29.36 -14.84 -5.42
N LYS A 105 29.55 -14.10 -4.32
CA LYS A 105 30.66 -13.13 -4.16
C LYS A 105 31.84 -13.65 -3.32
N LYS A 106 31.81 -14.91 -2.88
CA LYS A 106 32.85 -15.52 -2.02
C LYS A 106 33.52 -16.76 -2.62
N ALA A 107 33.44 -16.94 -3.94
CA ALA A 107 34.21 -17.93 -4.68
C ALA A 107 34.94 -17.22 -5.81
#